data_AF-A0A0G0H534-F1
#
_entry.id   AF-A0A0G0H534-F1
#
_cell.length_a   1.000
_cell.length_b   1.000
_cell.length_c   1.000
_cell.angle_alpha   90.00
_cell.angle_beta   90.00
_cell.angle_gamma   90.00
#
_symmetry.space_group_name_H-M   'P 1'
#
loop_
_entity.id
_entity.type
_entity.pdbx_description
1 polymer ?
#
loop_
_entity_poly.entity_id
_entity_poly.type
_entity_poly.pdbx_seq_one_letter_code
_entity_poly.pdbx_strand_id
1 'polypeptide(L)'
;MKIKIQAKKLFLRMKAIIQLYSKQHRLILLLYGIALLILIFVIFQPTAFALVNKYNTKSHVAQLLNDTIKNKTINPQIFWMAREFSSPGNFFFERDGINTLKAQKTLQTLGVNMNVNSLYPFLIFSSPTWNSIEFLTKGIMLTDIVPETMSSCQEMMFEQKNEFICKRQDGIVLVVFLKPFNEMKQANAFFDVAGRDGKIVEGKNWLVVSTVQM
;
A
#
# COMPACT_ATOMS: atom_id res chain seq x y z
N MET A 1 -68.58 -6.14 43.97
CA MET A 1 -68.25 -6.37 42.54
C MET A 1 -67.49 -5.20 41.90
N LYS A 2 -67.93 -3.94 42.04
CA LYS A 2 -67.30 -2.75 41.42
C LYS A 2 -65.81 -2.53 41.75
N ILE A 3 -65.41 -2.76 43.01
CA ILE A 3 -64.01 -2.58 43.47
C ILE A 3 -63.04 -3.52 42.74
N LYS A 4 -63.41 -4.79 42.54
CA LYS A 4 -62.58 -5.77 41.79
C LYS A 4 -62.37 -5.36 40.33
N ILE A 5 -63.38 -4.76 39.70
CA ILE A 5 -63.31 -4.28 38.30
C ILE A 5 -62.37 -3.05 38.20
N GLN A 6 -62.47 -2.12 39.15
CA GLN A 6 -61.59 -0.94 39.19
C GLN A 6 -60.13 -1.33 39.44
N ALA A 7 -59.87 -2.24 40.39
CA ALA A 7 -58.52 -2.75 40.66
C ALA A 7 -57.91 -3.46 39.44
N LYS A 8 -58.69 -4.31 38.74
CA LYS A 8 -58.23 -4.97 37.51
C LYS A 8 -57.91 -3.97 36.40
N LYS A 9 -58.72 -2.92 36.23
CA LYS A 9 -58.48 -1.86 35.23
C LYS A 9 -57.22 -1.06 35.56
N LEU A 10 -56.97 -0.76 36.83
CA LEU A 10 -55.75 -0.08 37.28
C LEU A 10 -54.51 -0.93 37.04
N PHE A 11 -54.56 -2.23 37.39
CA PHE A 11 -53.46 -3.16 37.17
C PHE A 11 -53.09 -3.30 35.68
N LEU A 12 -54.09 -3.41 34.79
CA LEU A 12 -53.87 -3.48 33.35
C LEU A 12 -53.23 -2.19 32.79
N ARG A 13 -53.66 -1.01 33.27
CA ARG A 13 -53.05 0.28 32.90
C ARG A 13 -51.59 0.35 33.35
N MET A 14 -51.30 -0.08 34.58
CA MET A 14 -49.95 -0.09 35.13
C MET A 14 -49.02 -1.02 34.33
N LYS A 15 -49.50 -2.23 33.97
CA LYS A 15 -48.75 -3.18 33.12
C LYS A 15 -48.47 -2.61 31.72
N ALA A 16 -49.43 -1.92 31.12
CA ALA A 16 -49.25 -1.27 29.81
C ALA A 16 -48.22 -0.13 29.86
N ILE A 17 -48.22 0.68 30.92
CA ILE A 17 -47.23 1.75 31.12
C ILE A 17 -45.82 1.16 31.28
N ILE A 18 -45.66 0.12 32.10
CA ILE A 18 -44.37 -0.57 32.30
C ILE A 18 -43.87 -1.17 30.97
N GLN A 19 -44.76 -1.80 30.18
CA GLN A 19 -44.40 -2.34 28.87
C GLN A 19 -44.01 -1.25 27.87
N LEU A 20 -44.71 -0.12 27.86
CA LEU A 20 -44.38 1.02 26.98
C LEU A 20 -43.01 1.60 27.36
N TYR A 21 -42.75 1.80 28.65
CA TYR A 21 -41.48 2.30 29.16
C TYR A 21 -40.32 1.35 28.84
N SER A 22 -40.52 0.03 29.01
CA SER A 22 -39.54 -0.99 28.62
C SER A 22 -39.24 -0.98 27.12
N LYS A 23 -40.26 -0.80 26.26
CA LYS A 23 -40.06 -0.68 24.81
C LYS A 23 -39.28 0.58 24.43
N GLN A 24 -39.58 1.72 25.06
CA GLN A 24 -38.87 2.97 24.84
C GLN A 24 -37.39 2.86 25.22
N HIS A 25 -37.07 2.28 26.37
CA HIS A 25 -35.68 2.03 26.78
C HIS A 25 -34.90 1.13 25.83
N ARG A 26 -35.53 0.04 25.35
CA ARG A 26 -34.90 -0.85 24.35
C ARG A 26 -34.61 -0.11 23.04
N LEU A 27 -35.54 0.75 22.59
CA LEU A 27 -35.34 1.55 21.38
C LEU A 27 -34.19 2.56 21.57
N ILE A 28 -34.12 3.23 22.72
CA ILE A 28 -33.03 4.17 23.03
C ILE A 28 -31.68 3.44 23.02
N LEU A 29 -31.56 2.30 23.71
CA LEU A 29 -30.33 1.50 23.72
C LEU A 29 -29.94 1.03 22.33
N LEU A 30 -30.91 0.62 21.50
CA LEU A 30 -30.65 0.24 20.11
C LEU A 30 -30.10 1.41 19.29
N LEU A 31 -30.68 2.60 19.42
CA LEU A 31 -30.22 3.80 18.73
C LEU A 31 -28.80 4.20 19.17
N TYR A 32 -28.49 4.12 20.47
CA TYR A 32 -27.13 4.32 20.97
C TYR A 32 -26.16 3.27 20.41
N GLY A 33 -26.56 2.00 20.35
CA GLY A 33 -25.74 0.94 19.77
C GLY A 33 -25.44 1.17 18.30
N ILE A 34 -26.45 1.57 17.51
CA ILE A 34 -26.28 1.92 16.09
C ILE A 34 -25.36 3.14 15.93
N ALA A 35 -25.56 4.19 16.73
CA ALA A 35 -24.71 5.38 16.68
C ALA A 35 -23.26 5.06 17.03
N LEU A 36 -23.02 4.20 18.02
CA LEU A 36 -21.67 3.74 18.39
C LEU A 36 -21.03 2.92 17.25
N LEU A 37 -21.77 2.03 16.61
CA LEU A 37 -21.27 1.25 15.46
C LEU A 37 -20.91 2.15 14.28
N ILE A 38 -21.74 3.17 13.98
CA ILE A 38 -21.45 4.15 12.92
C ILE A 38 -20.19 4.94 13.29
N LEU A 39 -20.06 5.39 14.54
CA LEU A 39 -18.88 6.11 15.01
C LEU A 39 -17.61 5.27 14.88
N ILE A 40 -17.65 4.01 15.31
CA ILE A 40 -16.54 3.05 15.14
C ILE A 40 -16.23 2.90 13.65
N PHE A 41 -17.24 2.66 12.81
CA PHE A 41 -17.02 2.50 11.38
C PHE A 41 -16.32 3.72 10.75
N VAL A 42 -16.73 4.94 11.10
CA VAL A 42 -16.11 6.18 10.62
C VAL A 42 -14.68 6.33 11.12
N ILE A 43 -14.40 6.05 12.41
CA ILE A 43 -13.05 6.14 12.99
C ILE A 43 -12.12 5.10 12.36
N PHE A 44 -12.62 3.89 12.10
CA PHE A 44 -11.87 2.80 11.48
C PHE A 44 -11.88 2.87 9.94
N GLN A 45 -12.45 3.91 9.33
CA GLN A 45 -12.27 4.10 7.89
C GLN A 45 -10.79 4.37 7.60
N PRO A 46 -10.20 3.73 6.58
CA PRO A 46 -8.80 3.92 6.20
C PRO A 46 -8.44 5.38 5.94
N THR A 47 -9.40 6.19 5.48
CA THR A 47 -9.24 7.61 5.18
C THR A 47 -9.10 8.48 6.43
N ALA A 48 -9.92 8.25 7.46
CA ALA A 48 -9.81 8.94 8.75
C ALA A 48 -8.54 8.54 9.49
N PHE A 49 -8.18 7.25 9.41
CA PHE A 49 -6.93 6.75 9.95
C PHE A 49 -5.72 7.40 9.27
N ALA A 50 -5.74 7.56 7.94
CA ALA A 50 -4.66 8.20 7.17
C ALA A 50 -4.37 9.66 7.59
N LEU A 51 -5.39 10.43 8.01
CA LEU A 51 -5.22 11.79 8.53
C LEU A 51 -4.43 11.84 9.84
N VAL A 52 -4.71 10.90 10.75
CA VAL A 52 -3.98 10.74 12.02
C VAL A 52 -2.58 10.16 11.76
N ASN A 53 -2.44 9.35 10.69
CA ASN A 53 -1.22 8.62 10.36
C ASN A 53 -0.16 9.41 9.58
N LYS A 54 -0.36 10.71 9.30
CA LYS A 54 0.64 11.55 8.58
C LYS A 54 2.01 11.55 9.26
N TYR A 55 2.07 11.30 10.57
CA TYR A 55 3.30 11.11 11.34
C TYR A 55 4.00 9.76 11.06
N ASN A 56 3.25 8.68 10.83
CA ASN A 56 3.81 7.37 10.45
C ASN A 56 4.30 7.33 9.00
N THR A 57 3.74 8.16 8.11
CA THR A 57 4.23 8.28 6.74
C THR A 57 5.72 8.63 6.67
N LYS A 58 6.16 9.59 7.49
CA LYS A 58 7.57 9.99 7.56
C LYS A 58 8.44 8.93 8.23
N SER A 59 7.88 8.15 9.17
CA SER A 59 8.65 7.15 9.89
C SER A 59 9.05 5.99 8.97
N HIS A 60 8.19 5.52 8.07
CA HIS A 60 8.53 4.38 7.23
C HIS A 60 9.54 4.70 6.10
N VAL A 61 9.46 5.89 5.48
CA VAL A 61 10.50 6.33 4.52
C VAL A 61 11.84 6.53 5.23
N ALA A 62 11.82 7.19 6.39
CA ALA A 62 13.04 7.37 7.18
C ALA A 62 13.62 6.02 7.65
N GLN A 63 12.76 5.07 8.01
CA GLN A 63 13.16 3.70 8.33
C GLN A 63 13.82 3.02 7.13
N LEU A 64 13.21 3.08 5.95
CA LEU A 64 13.80 2.53 4.72
C LEU A 64 15.21 3.10 4.48
N LEU A 65 15.38 4.43 4.57
CA LEU A 65 16.68 5.06 4.36
C LEU A 65 17.70 4.64 5.42
N ASN A 66 17.34 4.68 6.69
CA ASN A 66 18.22 4.31 7.80
C ASN A 66 18.64 2.83 7.72
N ASP A 67 17.70 1.92 7.45
CA ASP A 67 17.97 0.50 7.31
C ASP A 67 18.81 0.21 6.07
N THR A 68 18.59 0.94 4.98
CA THR A 68 19.42 0.82 3.76
C THR A 68 20.86 1.22 4.03
N ILE A 69 21.08 2.36 4.67
CA ILE A 69 22.42 2.85 5.03
C ILE A 69 23.11 1.89 6.00
N LYS A 70 22.40 1.45 7.04
CA LYS A 70 22.93 0.55 8.08
C LYS A 70 23.31 -0.81 7.51
N ASN A 71 22.43 -1.43 6.73
CA ASN A 71 22.63 -2.78 6.20
C ASN A 71 23.41 -2.80 4.89
N LYS A 72 23.67 -1.62 4.30
CA LYS A 72 24.32 -1.44 2.99
C LYS A 72 23.57 -2.16 1.86
N THR A 73 22.26 -2.31 2.01
CA THR A 73 21.38 -2.90 0.99
C THR A 73 19.94 -2.44 1.19
N ILE A 74 19.21 -2.25 0.10
CA ILE A 74 17.77 -2.04 0.18
C ILE A 74 17.12 -3.37 0.56
N ASN A 75 16.41 -3.38 1.69
CA ASN A 75 15.60 -4.51 2.10
C ASN A 75 14.24 -4.45 1.39
N PRO A 76 13.88 -5.46 0.58
CA PRO A 76 12.62 -5.45 -0.16
C PRO A 76 11.39 -5.33 0.74
N GLN A 77 11.33 -6.07 1.84
CA GLN A 77 10.16 -6.03 2.73
C GLN A 77 9.96 -4.64 3.34
N ILE A 78 11.04 -3.97 3.74
CA ILE A 78 10.97 -2.61 4.28
C ILE A 78 10.58 -1.61 3.19
N PHE A 79 11.09 -1.76 1.97
CA PHE A 79 10.67 -0.93 0.83
C PHE A 79 9.17 -1.04 0.56
N TRP A 80 8.64 -2.26 0.51
CA TRP A 80 7.22 -2.52 0.27
C TRP A 80 6.33 -1.96 1.39
N MET A 81 6.72 -2.20 2.64
CA MET A 81 6.06 -1.62 3.81
C MET A 81 6.07 -0.09 3.75
N ALA A 82 7.23 0.52 3.46
CA ALA A 82 7.30 1.97 3.31
C ALA A 82 6.38 2.47 2.21
N ARG A 83 6.36 1.84 1.03
CA ARG A 83 5.48 2.26 -0.06
C ARG A 83 4.00 2.22 0.31
N GLU A 84 3.54 1.13 0.92
CA GLU A 84 2.12 0.91 1.21
C GLU A 84 1.62 1.73 2.39
N PHE A 85 2.43 1.87 3.45
CA PHE A 85 2.04 2.59 4.65
C PHE A 85 2.32 4.10 4.57
N SER A 86 3.33 4.52 3.80
CA SER A 86 3.61 5.96 3.63
C SER A 86 2.61 6.61 2.69
N SER A 87 2.18 5.92 1.63
CA SER A 87 1.29 6.52 0.64
C SER A 87 0.37 5.47 0.02
N PRO A 88 -0.74 5.11 0.70
CA PRO A 88 -1.69 4.14 0.18
C PRO A 88 -2.10 4.47 -1.25
N GLY A 89 -2.06 3.47 -2.13
CA GLY A 89 -2.22 3.64 -3.56
C GLY A 89 -2.87 2.43 -4.22
N ASN A 90 -2.90 2.47 -5.55
CA ASN A 90 -3.47 1.41 -6.37
C ASN A 90 -2.38 0.58 -7.04
N PHE A 91 -2.60 -0.73 -7.07
CA PHE A 91 -1.78 -1.67 -7.83
C PHE A 91 -2.44 -2.01 -9.15
N PHE A 92 -1.66 -1.96 -10.22
CA PHE A 92 -2.01 -2.49 -11.54
C PHE A 92 -1.06 -3.62 -11.88
N PHE A 93 -1.54 -4.85 -11.77
CA PHE A 93 -0.78 -6.07 -12.03
C PHE A 93 -1.32 -6.77 -13.28
N GLU A 94 -0.42 -7.09 -14.22
CA GLU A 94 -0.73 -7.94 -15.37
C GLU A 94 0.22 -9.13 -15.40
N ARG A 95 -0.35 -10.33 -15.23
CA ARG A 95 0.41 -11.58 -15.19
C ARG A 95 1.16 -11.85 -16.48
N ASP A 96 0.53 -11.58 -17.62
CA ASP A 96 1.06 -11.78 -18.97
C ASP A 96 1.95 -10.61 -19.45
N GLY A 97 2.23 -9.68 -18.53
CA GLY A 97 3.07 -8.53 -18.76
C GLY A 97 2.26 -7.30 -19.19
N ILE A 98 2.67 -6.14 -18.68
CA ILE A 98 2.11 -4.85 -19.02
C ILE A 98 2.56 -4.46 -20.43
N ASN A 99 1.65 -3.86 -21.19
CA ASN A 99 1.99 -3.30 -22.50
C ASN A 99 3.23 -2.38 -22.43
N THR A 100 4.22 -2.59 -23.30
CA THR A 100 5.49 -1.85 -23.30
C THR A 100 5.33 -0.34 -23.48
N LEU A 101 4.35 0.13 -24.27
CA LEU A 101 4.05 1.56 -24.40
C LEU A 101 3.54 2.14 -23.08
N LYS A 102 2.70 1.40 -22.36
CA LYS A 102 2.24 1.81 -21.02
C LYS A 102 3.40 1.84 -20.03
N ALA A 103 4.27 0.82 -20.05
CA ALA A 103 5.46 0.79 -19.21
C ALA A 103 6.41 1.95 -19.51
N GLN A 104 6.68 2.25 -20.78
CA GLN A 104 7.50 3.38 -21.21
C GLN A 104 6.91 4.70 -20.73
N LYS A 105 5.59 4.89 -20.89
CA LYS A 105 4.90 6.09 -20.40
C LYS A 105 5.02 6.24 -18.89
N THR A 106 4.87 5.15 -18.13
CA THR A 106 5.08 5.17 -16.67
C THR A 106 6.51 5.58 -16.32
N LEU A 107 7.53 5.01 -16.98
CA LEU A 107 8.91 5.41 -16.75
C LEU A 107 9.18 6.89 -17.05
N GLN A 108 8.58 7.42 -18.13
CA GLN A 108 8.64 8.85 -18.43
C GLN A 108 8.03 9.69 -17.31
N THR A 109 6.91 9.27 -16.71
CA THR A 109 6.32 9.97 -15.55
C THR A 109 7.20 9.88 -14.30
N LEU A 110 7.98 8.81 -14.15
CA LEU A 110 9.01 8.68 -13.11
C LEU A 110 10.29 9.48 -13.45
N GLY A 111 10.36 10.10 -14.64
CA GLY A 111 11.54 10.77 -15.19
C GLY A 111 12.74 9.86 -15.38
N VAL A 112 12.49 8.60 -15.70
CA VAL A 112 13.50 7.60 -16.01
C VAL A 112 13.44 7.27 -17.50
N ASN A 113 14.57 7.41 -18.19
CA ASN A 113 14.72 6.95 -19.56
C ASN A 113 15.41 5.58 -19.57
N MET A 114 14.70 4.56 -20.04
CA MET A 114 15.24 3.21 -20.19
C MET A 114 14.51 2.46 -21.28
N ASN A 115 15.18 1.46 -21.86
CA ASN A 115 14.61 0.61 -22.89
C ASN A 115 13.85 -0.57 -22.25
N VAL A 116 12.54 -0.63 -22.46
CA VAL A 116 11.68 -1.69 -21.91
C VAL A 116 11.60 -2.96 -22.76
N ASN A 117 12.16 -2.98 -23.97
CA ASN A 117 11.94 -4.09 -24.92
C ASN A 117 12.52 -5.43 -24.45
N SER A 118 13.55 -5.39 -23.60
CA SER A 118 14.19 -6.58 -23.01
C SER A 118 13.65 -6.93 -21.62
N LEU A 119 12.65 -6.17 -21.14
CA LEU A 119 12.09 -6.28 -19.80
C LEU A 119 10.66 -6.79 -19.85
N TYR A 120 10.27 -7.47 -18.80
CA TYR A 120 8.90 -7.95 -18.62
C TYR A 120 8.23 -7.10 -17.53
N PRO A 121 7.65 -5.94 -17.87
CA PRO A 121 6.92 -5.13 -16.90
C PRO A 121 5.70 -5.92 -16.43
N PHE A 122 5.42 -5.96 -15.13
CA PHE A 122 4.29 -6.75 -14.62
C PHE A 122 3.50 -6.02 -13.52
N LEU A 123 4.08 -4.99 -12.90
CA LEU A 123 3.43 -4.25 -11.83
C LEU A 123 3.67 -2.75 -11.94
N ILE A 124 2.60 -1.97 -11.80
CA ILE A 124 2.64 -0.54 -11.57
C ILE A 124 1.95 -0.25 -10.24
N PHE A 125 2.58 0.57 -9.40
CA PHE A 125 1.97 1.15 -8.22
C PHE A 125 1.86 2.66 -8.41
N SER A 126 0.72 3.23 -8.02
CA SER A 126 0.52 4.67 -8.05
C SER A 126 -0.23 5.17 -6.83
N SER A 127 0.34 6.20 -6.21
CA SER A 127 -0.25 6.97 -5.13
C SER A 127 0.12 8.46 -5.29
N PRO A 128 -0.46 9.36 -4.49
CA PRO A 128 -0.17 10.79 -4.58
C PRO A 128 1.30 11.16 -4.35
N THR A 129 2.05 10.38 -3.56
CA THR A 129 3.44 10.69 -3.21
C THR A 129 4.42 9.57 -3.50
N TRP A 130 3.96 8.42 -4.02
CA TRP A 130 4.82 7.29 -4.32
C TRP A 130 4.35 6.57 -5.59
N ASN A 131 5.22 6.46 -6.57
CA ASN A 131 4.92 5.76 -7.82
C ASN A 131 6.04 4.76 -8.12
N SER A 132 5.69 3.58 -8.62
CA SER A 132 6.69 2.59 -9.03
C SER A 132 6.24 1.76 -10.23
N ILE A 133 7.22 1.24 -10.96
CA ILE A 133 7.03 0.21 -11.96
C ILE A 133 8.08 -0.88 -11.74
N GLU A 134 7.66 -2.12 -11.96
CA GLU A 134 8.48 -3.29 -11.67
C GLU A 134 8.50 -4.25 -12.85
N PHE A 135 9.67 -4.86 -13.05
CA PHE A 135 9.97 -5.70 -14.21
C PHE A 135 10.66 -6.99 -13.79
N LEU A 136 10.43 -8.06 -14.54
CA LEU A 136 11.31 -9.22 -14.55
C LEU A 136 12.34 -9.06 -15.67
N THR A 137 13.57 -9.44 -15.41
CA THR A 137 14.68 -9.32 -16.38
C THR A 137 15.69 -10.45 -16.19
N LYS A 138 16.39 -10.81 -17.27
CA LYS A 138 17.57 -11.70 -17.18
C LYS A 138 18.86 -10.94 -16.87
N GLY A 139 18.83 -9.60 -16.94
CA GLY A 139 19.99 -8.77 -16.64
C GLY A 139 20.43 -8.95 -15.18
N ILE A 140 21.74 -8.98 -14.96
CA ILE A 140 22.36 -9.28 -13.66
C ILE A 140 22.95 -8.01 -13.04
N MET A 141 23.31 -7.03 -13.87
CA MET A 141 23.83 -5.74 -13.43
C MET A 141 22.85 -4.62 -13.79
N LEU A 142 22.64 -3.72 -12.84
CA LEU A 142 21.75 -2.57 -13.04
C LEU A 142 22.26 -1.64 -14.16
N THR A 143 23.58 -1.52 -14.31
CA THR A 143 24.24 -0.73 -15.38
C THR A 143 23.89 -1.19 -16.78
N ASP A 144 23.59 -2.49 -16.97
CA ASP A 144 23.25 -3.05 -18.28
C ASP A 144 21.79 -2.76 -18.66
N ILE A 145 20.94 -2.47 -17.66
CA ILE A 145 19.50 -2.29 -17.83
C ILE A 145 19.12 -0.81 -17.81
N VAL A 146 19.79 -0.02 -16.98
CA VAL A 146 19.45 1.37 -16.72
C VAL A 146 20.68 2.30 -16.78
N PRO A 147 21.43 2.29 -17.90
CA PRO A 147 22.74 2.96 -18.01
C PRO A 147 22.69 4.48 -17.77
N GLU A 148 21.55 5.12 -18.05
CA GLU A 148 21.41 6.58 -18.03
C GLU A 148 20.71 7.15 -16.77
N THR A 149 20.22 6.33 -15.84
CA THR A 149 19.39 6.86 -14.73
C THR A 149 20.12 7.76 -13.76
N MET A 150 21.42 7.54 -13.58
CA MET A 150 22.28 8.35 -12.72
C MET A 150 22.35 9.81 -13.16
N SER A 151 22.11 10.11 -14.44
CA SER A 151 22.17 11.49 -14.98
C SER A 151 21.12 12.43 -14.39
N SER A 152 20.03 11.88 -13.84
CA SER A 152 18.96 12.66 -13.20
C SER A 152 19.19 12.93 -11.72
N CYS A 153 20.19 12.30 -11.11
CA CYS A 153 20.48 12.39 -9.69
C CYS A 153 21.27 13.67 -9.37
N GLN A 154 20.74 14.51 -8.49
CA GLN A 154 21.44 15.66 -7.93
C GLN A 154 22.29 15.27 -6.72
N GLU A 155 21.76 14.40 -5.86
CA GLU A 155 22.41 13.97 -4.62
C GLU A 155 22.25 12.46 -4.46
N MET A 156 23.37 11.73 -4.42
CA MET A 156 23.37 10.30 -4.15
C MET A 156 23.27 10.08 -2.63
N MET A 157 22.17 9.46 -2.18
CA MET A 157 21.95 9.12 -0.77
C MET A 157 22.46 7.72 -0.45
N PHE A 158 22.44 6.81 -1.43
CA PHE A 158 22.94 5.45 -1.31
C PHE A 158 23.28 4.89 -2.69
N GLU A 159 24.37 4.14 -2.80
CA GLU A 159 24.79 3.48 -4.04
C GLU A 159 25.51 2.16 -3.75
N GLN A 160 25.09 1.12 -4.46
CA GLN A 160 25.77 -0.15 -4.61
C GLN A 160 25.61 -0.64 -6.05
N LYS A 161 26.30 -1.72 -6.41
CA LYS A 161 26.32 -2.30 -7.76
C LYS A 161 24.94 -2.45 -8.42
N ASN A 162 23.93 -2.87 -7.67
CA ASN A 162 22.60 -3.23 -8.18
C ASN A 162 21.46 -2.43 -7.53
N GLU A 163 21.76 -1.32 -6.87
CA GLU A 163 20.77 -0.56 -6.14
C GLU A 163 21.29 0.83 -5.81
N PHE A 164 20.41 1.82 -5.90
CA PHE A 164 20.72 3.18 -5.48
C PHE A 164 19.48 3.92 -5.03
N ILE A 165 19.72 4.94 -4.21
CA ILE A 165 18.75 5.93 -3.80
C ILE A 165 19.38 7.29 -4.06
N CYS A 166 18.70 8.13 -4.83
CA CYS A 166 19.18 9.48 -5.10
C CYS A 166 18.04 10.50 -5.04
N LYS A 167 18.38 11.74 -4.74
CA LYS A 167 17.47 12.88 -4.80
C LYS A 167 17.70 13.60 -6.12
N ARG A 168 16.61 13.91 -6.83
CA ARG A 168 16.61 14.69 -8.06
C ARG A 168 16.51 16.18 -7.79
N GLN A 169 16.74 16.99 -8.83
CA GLN A 169 16.65 18.47 -8.76
C GLN A 169 15.27 19.00 -8.34
N ASP A 170 14.20 18.29 -8.68
CA ASP A 170 12.82 18.60 -8.27
C ASP A 170 12.50 18.15 -6.83
N GLY A 171 13.47 17.62 -6.10
CA GLY A 171 13.32 17.14 -4.73
C GLY A 171 12.74 15.72 -4.61
N ILE A 172 12.37 15.09 -5.73
CA ILE A 172 11.85 13.72 -5.75
C ILE A 172 12.99 12.73 -5.49
N VAL A 173 12.73 11.75 -4.64
CA VAL A 173 13.66 10.63 -4.39
C VAL A 173 13.41 9.54 -5.42
N LEU A 174 14.44 9.14 -6.15
CA LEU A 174 14.46 7.98 -7.03
C LEU A 174 15.08 6.80 -6.27
N VAL A 175 14.35 5.69 -6.22
CA VAL A 175 14.78 4.41 -5.65
C VAL A 175 14.80 3.40 -6.79
N VAL A 176 15.97 2.82 -7.06
CA VAL A 176 16.12 1.78 -8.08
C VAL A 176 16.90 0.62 -7.49
N PHE A 177 16.41 -0.60 -7.67
CA PHE A 177 17.16 -1.79 -7.29
C PHE A 177 16.79 -3.01 -8.12
N LEU A 178 17.77 -3.90 -8.24
CA LEU A 178 17.68 -5.18 -8.93
C LEU A 178 18.03 -6.29 -7.93
N LYS A 179 17.07 -7.16 -7.65
CA LYS A 179 17.24 -8.29 -6.72
C LYS A 179 16.91 -9.62 -7.39
N PRO A 180 17.51 -10.74 -6.95
CA PRO A 180 17.08 -12.06 -7.36
C PRO A 180 15.59 -12.27 -7.05
N PHE A 181 14.86 -12.89 -7.98
CA PHE A 181 13.43 -13.16 -7.78
C PHE A 181 13.15 -13.97 -6.49
N ASN A 182 14.07 -14.88 -6.13
CA ASN A 182 13.97 -15.69 -4.91
C ASN A 182 13.98 -14.87 -3.60
N GLU A 183 14.61 -13.70 -3.61
CA GLU A 183 14.59 -12.76 -2.48
C GLU A 183 13.26 -11.99 -2.47
N MET A 184 12.86 -11.49 -3.65
CA MET A 184 11.67 -10.65 -3.77
C MET A 184 10.35 -11.38 -3.50
N LYS A 185 10.24 -12.66 -3.87
CA LYS A 185 9.03 -13.47 -3.60
C LYS A 185 8.73 -13.66 -2.10
N GLN A 186 9.66 -13.35 -1.21
CA GLN A 186 9.43 -13.37 0.23
C GLN A 186 8.75 -12.08 0.71
N ALA A 187 8.93 -10.98 -0.01
CA ALA A 187 8.30 -9.70 0.30
C ALA A 187 6.87 -9.59 -0.22
N ASN A 188 6.53 -10.31 -1.32
CA ASN A 188 5.22 -10.25 -1.93
C ASN A 188 4.84 -11.54 -2.70
N ALA A 189 3.54 -11.70 -2.99
CA ALA A 189 2.98 -12.92 -3.57
C ALA A 189 2.25 -12.70 -4.91
N PHE A 190 2.76 -11.84 -5.80
CA PHE A 190 2.11 -11.57 -7.11
C PHE A 190 2.07 -12.77 -8.05
N PHE A 191 3.09 -13.64 -7.96
CA PHE A 191 3.24 -14.79 -8.84
C PHE A 191 2.94 -16.09 -8.10
N ASP A 192 2.21 -16.98 -8.77
CA ASP A 192 2.01 -18.38 -8.38
C ASP A 192 3.21 -19.21 -8.85
N VAL A 193 4.30 -19.16 -8.07
CA VAL A 193 5.58 -19.80 -8.39
C VAL A 193 5.49 -21.33 -8.38
N ALA A 194 4.66 -21.89 -7.51
CA ALA A 194 4.47 -23.34 -7.40
C ALA A 194 3.62 -23.91 -8.55
N GLY A 195 2.78 -23.09 -9.17
CA GLY A 195 1.93 -23.46 -10.28
C GLY A 195 2.38 -22.85 -11.60
N ARG A 196 1.55 -21.93 -12.11
CA ARG A 196 1.58 -21.52 -13.53
C ARG A 196 2.71 -20.56 -13.87
N ASP A 197 3.20 -19.79 -12.89
CA ASP A 197 4.10 -18.66 -13.16
C ASP A 197 5.58 -19.03 -13.02
N GLY A 198 5.90 -20.26 -12.60
CA GLY A 198 7.28 -20.71 -12.36
C GLY A 198 8.21 -20.46 -13.55
N LYS A 199 7.78 -20.78 -14.77
CA LYS A 199 8.57 -20.54 -16.01
C LYS A 199 8.75 -19.05 -16.34
N ILE A 200 7.81 -18.21 -15.92
CA ILE A 200 7.89 -16.76 -16.17
C ILE A 200 8.98 -16.15 -15.29
N VAL A 201 9.20 -16.67 -14.08
CA VAL A 201 10.12 -16.08 -13.09
C VAL A 201 11.48 -16.79 -13.02
N GLU A 202 11.57 -18.00 -13.57
CA GLU A 202 12.79 -18.82 -13.55
C GLU A 202 14.00 -18.10 -14.16
N GLY A 203 15.09 -18.03 -13.40
CA GLY A 203 16.34 -17.41 -13.82
C GLY A 203 16.27 -15.89 -14.03
N LYS A 204 15.19 -15.23 -13.57
CA LYS A 204 15.03 -13.78 -13.67
C LYS A 204 15.33 -13.08 -12.36
N ASN A 205 15.77 -11.84 -12.49
CA ASN A 205 15.83 -10.84 -11.45
C ASN A 205 14.60 -9.94 -11.55
N TRP A 206 14.33 -9.25 -10.45
CA TRP A 206 13.23 -8.33 -10.27
C TRP A 206 13.80 -6.93 -10.12
N LEU A 207 13.48 -6.09 -11.10
CA LEU A 207 13.87 -4.68 -11.14
C LEU A 207 12.72 -3.84 -10.60
N VAL A 208 13.02 -2.94 -9.67
CA VAL A 208 12.10 -1.92 -9.16
C VAL A 208 12.64 -0.55 -9.56
N VAL A 209 11.78 0.27 -10.14
CA VAL A 209 12.03 1.70 -10.41
C VAL A 209 10.92 2.48 -9.74
N SER A 210 11.27 3.35 -8.80
CA SER A 210 10.29 4.02 -7.94
C SER A 210 10.66 5.46 -7.65
N THR A 211 9.66 6.34 -7.56
CA THR A 211 9.81 7.71 -7.09
C THR A 211 9.00 7.98 -5.82
N VAL A 212 9.55 8.81 -4.95
CA VAL A 212 8.95 9.29 -3.70
C VAL A 212 9.00 10.81 -3.62
N GLN A 213 7.87 11.42 -3.28
CA GLN A 213 7.79 12.83 -2.92
C GLN A 213 7.80 12.93 -1.39
N MET A 214 8.91 13.46 -0.83
CA MET A 214 9.10 13.64 0.62
C MET A 214 8.51 14.95 1.14
#